data_AF-S1QZ81-F1
#
_entry.id   AF-S1QZ81-F1
#
_cell.length_a   1.000
_cell.length_b   1.000
_cell.length_c   1.000
_cell.angle_alpha   90.00
_cell.angle_beta   90.00
_cell.angle_gamma   90.00
#
_symmetry.space_group_name_H-M   'P 1'
#
loop_
_entity.id
_entity.type
_entity.pdbx_description
1 polymer ?
#
loop_
_entity_poly.entity_id
_entity_poly.type
_entity_poly.pdbx_seq_one_letter_code
_entity_poly.pdbx_strand_id
1 'polypeptide(L)'
;MSKYSFEFKKQVVNAYLNGESGYTYLANKFGIPSANKVKLWVDNYKAFGDEGLKRSRKKDFYSFEKKLSIVELYLSSEISYQDLALQEGITNPSMITNWVSRFRAAGPDALRPRKKGRKKTLNTTNGNTQNKPVEESSVDTSAEHVKELEDELLKLRIENAFLKELRRLRLEDEEKMRERHSSSTVSDENSN
;
A
#
# COMPACT_ATOMS: atom_id res chain seq x y z
N MET A 1 11.44 -12.74 -25.59
CA MET A 1 12.85 -12.45 -25.26
C MET A 1 12.95 -11.15 -24.47
N SER A 2 13.91 -10.97 -23.57
CA SER A 2 14.18 -9.65 -22.97
C SER A 2 14.98 -8.81 -23.96
N LYS A 3 14.68 -7.51 -24.06
CA LYS A 3 15.41 -6.59 -24.96
C LYS A 3 16.90 -6.48 -24.61
N TYR A 4 17.25 -6.63 -23.34
CA TYR A 4 18.61 -6.55 -22.83
C TYR A 4 18.99 -7.86 -22.15
N SER A 5 20.17 -8.38 -22.49
CA SER A 5 20.76 -9.56 -21.84
C SER A 5 21.33 -9.21 -20.47
N PHE A 6 21.61 -10.22 -19.64
CA PHE A 6 22.30 -10.02 -18.36
C PHE A 6 23.68 -9.40 -18.58
N GLU A 7 24.47 -9.97 -19.49
CA GLU A 7 25.82 -9.48 -19.83
C GLU A 7 25.82 -8.01 -20.24
N PHE A 8 24.87 -7.60 -21.09
CA PHE A 8 24.76 -6.20 -21.50
C PHE A 8 24.46 -5.28 -20.32
N LYS A 9 23.51 -5.66 -19.44
CA LYS A 9 23.22 -4.86 -18.24
C LYS A 9 24.43 -4.78 -17.32
N LYS A 10 25.15 -5.89 -17.14
CA LYS A 10 26.35 -5.95 -16.29
C LYS A 10 27.45 -5.05 -16.84
N GLN A 11 27.66 -5.02 -18.15
CA GLN A 11 28.60 -4.10 -18.80
C GLN A 11 28.26 -2.64 -18.52
N VAL A 12 26.98 -2.26 -18.67
CA VAL A 12 26.52 -0.89 -18.42
C VAL A 12 26.70 -0.50 -16.95
N VAL A 13 26.38 -1.41 -16.02
CA VAL A 13 26.56 -1.17 -14.59
C VAL A 13 28.04 -1.05 -14.23
N ASN A 14 28.91 -1.92 -14.76
CA ASN A 14 30.35 -1.84 -14.51
C ASN A 14 30.93 -0.51 -15.03
N ALA A 15 30.51 -0.04 -16.21
CA ALA A 15 30.92 1.27 -16.73
C ALA A 15 30.54 2.42 -15.77
N TYR A 16 29.36 2.35 -15.15
CA TYR A 16 28.96 3.30 -14.12
C TYR A 16 29.83 3.20 -12.86
N LEU A 17 30.08 1.98 -12.37
CA LEU A 17 30.87 1.75 -11.15
C LEU A 17 32.34 2.13 -11.31
N ASN A 18 32.89 1.99 -12.52
CA ASN A 18 34.24 2.43 -12.88
C ASN A 18 34.38 3.95 -12.98
N GLY A 19 33.30 4.71 -12.74
CA GLY A 19 33.30 6.16 -12.78
C GLY A 19 33.39 6.74 -14.19
N GLU A 20 33.07 5.97 -15.24
CA GLU A 20 33.22 6.44 -16.62
C GLU A 20 32.38 7.70 -16.86
N SER A 21 31.13 7.76 -16.38
CA SER A 21 30.20 8.90 -16.53
C SER A 21 28.89 8.73 -15.74
N GLY A 22 28.00 9.74 -15.79
CA GLY A 22 26.63 9.69 -15.26
C GLY A 22 25.61 8.91 -16.13
N TYR A 23 24.41 8.70 -15.59
CA TYR A 23 23.37 7.83 -16.19
C TYR A 23 22.94 8.22 -17.60
N THR A 24 22.77 9.52 -17.88
CA THR A 24 22.33 10.02 -19.19
C THR A 24 23.36 9.74 -20.28
N TYR A 25 24.64 9.94 -19.96
CA TYR A 25 25.72 9.64 -20.89
C TYR A 25 25.78 8.14 -21.21
N LEU A 26 25.72 7.28 -20.17
CA LEU A 26 25.73 5.84 -20.36
C LEU A 26 24.52 5.38 -21.18
N ALA A 27 23.34 5.97 -20.95
CA ALA A 27 22.16 5.66 -21.74
C ALA A 27 22.39 5.97 -23.22
N ASN A 28 22.97 7.12 -23.55
CA ASN A 28 23.29 7.49 -24.94
C ASN A 28 24.38 6.60 -25.54
N LYS A 29 25.49 6.37 -24.81
CA LYS A 29 26.61 5.51 -25.24
C LYS A 29 26.17 4.09 -25.62
N PHE A 30 25.23 3.54 -24.84
CA PHE A 30 24.73 2.17 -25.03
C PHE A 30 23.38 2.10 -25.77
N GLY A 31 22.86 3.21 -26.31
CA GLY A 31 21.61 3.24 -27.09
C GLY A 31 20.34 2.89 -26.27
N ILE A 32 20.34 3.20 -24.97
CA ILE A 32 19.22 2.98 -24.06
C ILE A 32 18.33 4.23 -24.06
N PRO A 33 17.02 4.12 -24.38
CA PRO A 33 16.14 5.29 -24.53
C PRO A 33 15.92 6.15 -23.28
N SER A 34 16.29 5.67 -22.09
CA SER A 34 16.02 6.37 -20.83
C SER A 34 17.12 6.14 -19.82
N ALA A 35 17.65 7.25 -19.28
CA ALA A 35 18.61 7.24 -18.17
C ALA A 35 18.07 6.52 -16.92
N ASN A 36 16.75 6.59 -16.70
CA ASN A 36 16.11 5.91 -15.57
C ASN A 36 16.25 4.38 -15.64
N LYS A 37 16.37 3.78 -16.84
CA LYS A 37 16.66 2.34 -16.96
C LYS A 37 18.07 2.00 -16.49
N VAL A 38 19.04 2.85 -16.79
CA VAL A 38 20.43 2.69 -16.32
C VAL A 38 20.48 2.84 -14.81
N LYS A 39 19.83 3.89 -14.27
CA LYS A 39 19.71 4.09 -12.82
C LYS A 39 19.09 2.87 -12.13
N LEU A 40 17.95 2.36 -12.63
CA LEU A 40 17.30 1.15 -12.12
C LEU A 40 18.24 -0.06 -12.08
N TRP A 41 19.03 -0.30 -13.13
CA TRP A 41 19.96 -1.43 -13.14
C TRP A 41 21.08 -1.26 -12.12
N VAL A 42 21.62 -0.05 -11.99
CA VAL A 42 22.65 0.27 -11.00
C VAL A 42 22.10 0.09 -9.59
N ASP A 43 20.91 0.60 -9.30
CA ASP A 43 20.30 0.53 -7.96
C ASP A 43 19.99 -0.93 -7.59
N ASN A 44 19.40 -1.70 -8.51
CA ASN A 44 19.18 -3.14 -8.30
C ASN A 44 20.48 -3.92 -8.10
N TYR A 45 21.54 -3.56 -8.83
CA TYR A 45 22.85 -4.21 -8.67
C TYR A 45 23.49 -3.87 -7.32
N LYS A 46 23.39 -2.61 -6.87
CA LYS A 46 23.89 -2.22 -5.54
C LYS A 46 23.18 -2.96 -4.42
N ALA A 47 21.88 -3.18 -4.55
CA ALA A 47 21.08 -3.87 -3.53
C ALA A 47 21.21 -5.41 -3.55
N PHE A 48 21.24 -6.02 -4.74
CA PHE A 48 21.11 -7.47 -4.89
C PHE A 48 22.25 -8.13 -5.69
N GLY A 49 23.27 -7.37 -6.08
CA GLY A 49 24.36 -7.85 -6.94
C GLY A 49 23.85 -8.34 -8.30
N ASP A 50 24.45 -9.43 -8.79
CA ASP A 50 24.11 -9.99 -10.11
C ASP A 50 22.67 -10.48 -10.21
N GLU A 51 22.08 -10.95 -9.10
CA GLU A 51 20.68 -11.40 -9.08
C GLU A 51 19.70 -10.25 -9.38
N GLY A 52 20.04 -9.02 -8.98
CA GLY A 52 19.23 -7.82 -9.28
C GLY A 52 19.17 -7.46 -10.78
N LEU A 53 20.12 -7.94 -11.58
CA LEU A 53 20.15 -7.72 -13.03
C LEU A 53 19.46 -8.85 -13.81
N LYS A 54 19.42 -10.04 -13.21
CA LYS A 54 18.79 -11.22 -13.80
C LYS A 54 17.28 -11.06 -13.81
N ARG A 55 16.67 -11.61 -14.85
CA ARG A 55 15.22 -11.73 -14.91
C ARG A 55 14.80 -12.91 -14.04
N SER A 56 13.89 -12.69 -13.10
CA SER A 56 13.27 -13.81 -12.38
C SER A 56 12.61 -14.76 -13.39
N ARG A 57 13.02 -16.03 -13.35
CA ARG A 57 12.40 -17.11 -14.14
C ARG A 57 11.19 -17.70 -13.44
N LYS A 58 11.04 -17.43 -12.14
CA LYS A 58 9.91 -17.85 -11.33
C LYS A 58 8.90 -16.71 -11.30
N LYS A 59 7.62 -17.08 -11.18
CA LYS A 59 6.57 -16.11 -10.94
C LYS A 59 6.46 -15.93 -9.44
N ASP A 60 6.93 -14.79 -8.95
CA ASP A 60 6.81 -14.47 -7.53
C ASP A 60 5.34 -14.17 -7.23
N PHE A 61 4.80 -14.88 -6.23
CA PHE A 61 3.42 -14.73 -5.79
C PHE A 61 3.39 -13.86 -4.54
N TYR A 62 2.94 -12.62 -4.71
CA TYR A 62 2.67 -11.71 -3.59
C TYR A 62 1.24 -11.95 -3.10
N SER A 63 1.10 -12.27 -1.81
CA SER A 63 -0.21 -12.42 -1.15
C SER A 63 -0.99 -11.11 -1.18
N PHE A 64 -2.30 -11.19 -0.92
CA PHE A 64 -3.15 -10.01 -0.82
C PHE A 64 -2.64 -9.06 0.28
N GLU A 65 -2.40 -9.60 1.47
CA GLU A 65 -1.87 -8.88 2.63
C GLU A 65 -0.56 -8.17 2.31
N LYS A 66 0.39 -8.86 1.66
CA LYS A 66 1.68 -8.27 1.31
C LYS A 66 1.53 -7.10 0.34
N LYS A 67 0.63 -7.19 -0.63
CA LYS A 67 0.36 -6.07 -1.55
C LYS A 67 -0.28 -4.91 -0.82
N LEU A 68 -1.22 -5.20 0.08
CA LEU A 68 -1.92 -4.19 0.86
C LEU A 68 -0.93 -3.43 1.74
N SER A 69 -0.08 -4.14 2.49
CA SER A 69 0.93 -3.53 3.37
C SER A 69 1.91 -2.65 2.59
N ILE A 70 2.37 -3.08 1.41
CA ILE A 70 3.27 -2.30 0.56
C ILE A 70 2.57 -1.02 0.06
N VAL A 71 1.30 -1.13 -0.36
CA VAL A 71 0.53 0.02 -0.83
C VAL A 71 0.26 1.00 0.30
N GLU A 72 -0.12 0.52 1.48
CA GLU A 72 -0.35 1.36 2.66
C GLU A 72 0.93 2.07 3.11
N LEU A 73 2.06 1.35 3.13
CA LEU A 73 3.36 1.94 3.43
C LEU A 73 3.72 3.05 2.44
N TYR A 74 3.48 2.85 1.15
CA TYR A 74 3.71 3.89 0.14
C TYR A 74 2.79 5.12 0.34
N LEU A 75 1.55 4.91 0.76
CA LEU A 75 0.59 6.00 0.94
C LEU A 75 0.79 6.77 2.26
N SER A 76 1.38 6.13 3.27
CA SER A 76 1.63 6.73 4.58
C SER A 76 3.03 7.33 4.76
N SER A 77 3.96 7.04 3.85
CA SER A 77 5.36 7.49 3.92
C SER A 77 5.80 8.26 2.66
N GLU A 78 6.87 9.04 2.78
CA GLU A 78 7.49 9.80 1.69
C GLU A 78 8.59 8.98 0.98
N ILE A 79 8.32 7.71 0.70
CA ILE A 79 9.27 6.80 0.04
C ILE A 79 9.02 6.74 -1.47
N SER A 80 10.09 6.68 -2.27
CA SER A 80 9.97 6.48 -3.71
C SER A 80 9.58 5.04 -4.05
N TYR A 81 8.92 4.84 -5.19
CA TYR A 81 8.61 3.47 -5.66
C TYR A 81 9.85 2.59 -5.82
N GLN A 82 10.98 3.19 -6.20
CA GLN A 82 12.24 2.45 -6.34
C GLN A 82 12.73 1.97 -4.98
N ASP A 83 12.79 2.86 -3.99
CA ASP A 83 13.34 2.54 -2.68
C ASP A 83 12.45 1.52 -1.96
N LEU A 84 11.13 1.67 -2.05
CA LEU A 84 10.19 0.68 -1.53
C LEU A 84 10.37 -0.68 -2.18
N ALA A 85 10.59 -0.70 -3.50
CA ALA A 85 10.83 -1.95 -4.22
C ALA A 85 12.13 -2.61 -3.77
N LEU A 86 13.20 -1.84 -3.53
CA LEU A 86 14.46 -2.37 -3.00
C LEU A 86 14.30 -2.92 -1.58
N GLN A 87 13.59 -2.21 -0.69
CA GLN A 87 13.31 -2.67 0.67
C GLN A 87 12.54 -4.00 0.68
N GLU A 88 11.61 -4.16 -0.26
CA GLU A 88 10.71 -5.31 -0.36
C GLU A 88 11.26 -6.45 -1.23
N GLY A 89 12.51 -6.34 -1.71
CA GLY A 89 13.12 -7.35 -2.58
C GLY A 89 12.47 -7.45 -3.98
N ILE A 90 11.74 -6.41 -4.40
CA ILE A 90 11.04 -6.32 -5.68
C ILE A 90 11.96 -5.65 -6.70
N THR A 91 12.43 -6.39 -7.69
CA THR A 91 13.32 -5.84 -8.73
C THR A 91 12.63 -4.89 -9.72
N ASN A 92 11.30 -4.93 -9.81
CA ASN A 92 10.51 -4.11 -10.72
C ASN A 92 9.52 -3.19 -9.97
N PRO A 93 9.89 -1.91 -9.76
CA PRO A 93 9.03 -0.92 -9.10
C PRO A 93 7.67 -0.71 -9.79
N SER A 94 7.59 -0.97 -11.11
CA SER A 94 6.35 -0.83 -11.87
C SER A 94 5.23 -1.76 -11.39
N MET A 95 5.57 -2.81 -10.63
CA MET A 95 4.58 -3.66 -9.98
C MET A 95 3.85 -2.91 -8.87
N ILE A 96 4.60 -2.16 -8.07
CA ILE A 96 4.06 -1.35 -6.97
C ILE A 96 3.21 -0.20 -7.52
N THR A 97 3.68 0.48 -8.58
CA THR A 97 2.88 1.54 -9.22
C THR A 97 1.52 1.02 -9.71
N ASN A 98 1.49 -0.19 -10.27
CA ASN A 98 0.25 -0.85 -10.68
C ASN A 98 -0.66 -1.17 -9.48
N TRP A 99 -0.11 -1.68 -8.38
CA TRP A 99 -0.88 -1.97 -7.17
C TRP A 99 -1.48 -0.69 -6.57
N VAL A 100 -0.69 0.37 -6.43
CA VAL A 100 -1.15 1.67 -5.92
C VAL A 100 -2.22 2.26 -6.84
N SER A 101 -2.04 2.21 -8.16
CA SER A 101 -3.04 2.68 -9.12
C SER A 101 -4.36 1.92 -8.99
N ARG A 102 -4.32 0.59 -8.85
CA ARG A 102 -5.52 -0.24 -8.66
C ARG A 102 -6.21 0.04 -7.33
N PHE A 103 -5.43 0.20 -6.27
CA PHE A 103 -5.93 0.55 -4.95
C PHE A 103 -6.64 1.92 -4.97
N ARG A 104 -6.03 2.94 -5.59
CA ARG A 104 -6.66 4.26 -5.75
C ARG A 104 -7.96 4.21 -6.56
N ALA A 105 -8.05 3.32 -7.54
CA ALA A 105 -9.21 3.22 -8.43
C ALA A 105 -10.39 2.45 -7.83
N ALA A 106 -10.15 1.40 -7.05
CA ALA A 106 -11.21 0.48 -6.60
C ALA A 106 -10.99 -0.07 -5.17
N GLY A 107 -10.14 0.57 -4.37
CA GLY A 107 -9.89 0.21 -2.98
C GLY A 107 -9.10 -1.09 -2.77
N PRO A 108 -9.08 -1.62 -1.53
CA PRO A 108 -8.34 -2.83 -1.17
C PRO A 108 -8.70 -4.03 -2.04
N ASP A 109 -9.99 -4.26 -2.33
CA ASP A 109 -10.47 -5.41 -3.11
C ASP A 109 -9.87 -5.49 -4.51
N ALA A 110 -9.40 -4.36 -5.05
CA ALA A 110 -8.69 -4.31 -6.31
C ALA A 110 -7.38 -5.11 -6.30
N LEU A 111 -6.79 -5.39 -5.13
CA LEU A 111 -5.54 -6.15 -4.99
C LEU A 111 -5.76 -7.67 -4.88
N ARG A 112 -6.99 -8.12 -4.65
CA ARG A 112 -7.33 -9.54 -4.53
C ARG A 112 -7.01 -10.29 -5.84
N PRO A 113 -6.59 -11.58 -5.77
CA PRO A 113 -6.45 -12.42 -6.95
C PRO A 113 -7.76 -12.49 -7.71
N ARG A 114 -7.77 -12.09 -9.00
CA ARG A 114 -8.95 -12.23 -9.84
C ARG A 114 -8.91 -13.60 -10.52
N LYS A 115 -10.05 -14.32 -10.54
CA LYS A 115 -10.23 -15.52 -11.38
C LYS A 115 -9.90 -15.11 -12.83
N LYS A 116 -8.78 -15.62 -13.37
CA LYS A 116 -8.30 -15.28 -14.71
C LYS A 116 -9.04 -16.15 -15.72
N GLY A 117 -9.85 -15.53 -16.58
CA GLY A 117 -10.58 -16.25 -17.63
C GLY A 117 -11.60 -15.36 -18.35
N ARG A 118 -12.03 -15.78 -19.54
CA ARG A 118 -13.15 -15.17 -20.26
C ARG A 118 -14.41 -15.43 -19.44
N LYS A 119 -15.13 -14.38 -19.05
CA LYS A 119 -16.51 -14.53 -18.56
C LYS A 119 -17.29 -15.24 -19.67
N LYS A 120 -17.84 -16.42 -19.39
CA LYS A 120 -18.63 -17.17 -20.38
C LYS A 120 -19.77 -16.24 -20.80
N THR A 121 -19.83 -15.90 -22.09
CA THR A 121 -20.96 -15.17 -22.65
C THR A 121 -22.15 -16.12 -22.56
N LEU A 122 -23.03 -15.93 -21.58
CA LEU A 122 -24.32 -16.59 -21.56
C LEU A 122 -25.08 -16.04 -22.77
N ASN A 123 -25.11 -16.82 -23.85
CA ASN A 123 -26.02 -16.57 -24.94
C ASN A 123 -27.43 -16.79 -24.38
N THR A 124 -28.19 -15.71 -24.26
CA THR A 124 -29.63 -15.75 -24.02
C THR A 124 -30.29 -16.47 -25.20
N THR A 125 -30.58 -17.75 -25.03
CA THR A 125 -31.65 -18.42 -25.76
C THR A 125 -32.36 -19.36 -24.78
N ASN A 126 -33.59 -18.96 -24.47
CA ASN A 126 -34.68 -19.68 -23.82
C ASN A 126 -34.46 -21.18 -23.59
N GLY A 127 -34.51 -21.59 -22.33
CA GLY A 127 -34.51 -23.00 -21.95
C GLY A 127 -34.54 -23.16 -20.44
N ASN A 128 -35.74 -23.36 -19.92
CA ASN A 128 -36.08 -23.67 -18.54
C ASN A 128 -35.17 -24.76 -17.93
N THR A 129 -34.32 -24.41 -16.96
CA THR A 129 -33.72 -25.40 -16.05
C THR A 129 -33.55 -24.79 -14.66
N GLN A 130 -34.34 -25.36 -13.74
CA GLN A 130 -34.33 -25.19 -12.29
C GLN A 130 -32.96 -24.83 -11.70
N ASN A 131 -32.94 -23.74 -10.93
CA ASN A 131 -31.84 -23.33 -10.07
C ASN A 131 -31.50 -24.47 -9.08
N LYS A 132 -30.41 -25.19 -9.35
CA LYS A 132 -29.66 -25.92 -8.33
C LYS A 132 -28.57 -24.97 -7.82
N PRO A 133 -28.50 -24.67 -6.50
CA PRO A 133 -27.33 -24.02 -5.96
C PRO A 133 -26.18 -25.03 -6.05
N VAL A 134 -25.23 -24.76 -6.93
CA VAL A 134 -23.95 -25.45 -6.93
C VAL A 134 -23.12 -24.76 -5.86
N GLU A 135 -22.83 -25.51 -4.81
CA GLU A 135 -21.89 -25.21 -3.74
C GLU A 135 -20.53 -24.81 -4.34
N GLU A 136 -20.31 -23.52 -4.54
CA GLU A 136 -18.96 -22.97 -4.59
C GLU A 136 -18.52 -22.81 -3.14
N SER A 137 -17.58 -23.65 -2.72
CA SER A 137 -16.79 -23.51 -1.50
C SER A 137 -15.89 -22.27 -1.56
N SER A 138 -16.46 -21.09 -1.79
CA SER A 138 -15.92 -19.84 -1.30
C SER A 138 -16.22 -19.83 0.18
N VAL A 139 -15.18 -20.07 0.99
CA VAL A 139 -15.26 -19.99 2.44
C VAL A 139 -16.08 -18.76 2.81
N ASP A 140 -17.11 -19.02 3.60
CA ASP A 140 -18.15 -18.13 4.13
C ASP A 140 -17.57 -17.10 5.12
N THR A 141 -16.43 -16.51 4.78
CA THR A 141 -15.75 -15.49 5.59
C THR A 141 -16.15 -14.08 5.19
N SER A 142 -16.91 -13.87 4.10
CA SER A 142 -17.24 -12.51 3.67
C SER A 142 -18.37 -11.89 4.49
N ALA A 143 -19.36 -12.65 4.94
CA ALA A 143 -20.48 -12.12 5.73
C ALA A 143 -20.10 -12.04 7.22
N GLU A 144 -19.46 -13.08 7.74
CA GLU A 144 -19.02 -13.11 9.14
C GLU A 144 -17.95 -12.06 9.43
N HIS A 145 -16.97 -11.88 8.55
CA HIS A 145 -15.94 -10.86 8.74
C HIS A 145 -16.48 -9.43 8.58
N VAL A 146 -17.44 -9.20 7.69
CA VAL A 146 -18.11 -7.90 7.60
C VAL A 146 -18.87 -7.59 8.88
N LYS A 147 -19.56 -8.59 9.45
CA LYS A 147 -20.26 -8.44 10.72
C LYS A 147 -19.29 -8.17 11.89
N GLU A 148 -18.17 -8.88 11.94
CA GLU A 148 -17.11 -8.64 12.94
C GLU A 148 -16.56 -7.21 12.85
N LEU A 149 -16.30 -6.71 11.64
CA LEU A 149 -15.85 -5.33 11.42
C LEU A 149 -16.92 -4.29 11.81
N GLU A 150 -18.19 -4.58 11.54
CA GLU A 150 -19.30 -3.71 11.97
C GLU A 150 -19.41 -3.65 13.50
N ASP A 151 -19.25 -4.79 14.18
CA ASP A 151 -19.24 -4.89 15.64
C ASP A 151 -18.04 -4.15 16.25
N GLU A 152 -16.85 -4.28 15.66
CA GLU A 152 -15.66 -3.52 16.07
C GLU A 152 -15.86 -2.01 15.89
N LEU A 153 -16.40 -1.56 14.76
CA LEU A 153 -16.71 -0.16 14.52
C LEU A 153 -17.74 0.39 15.52
N LEU A 154 -18.75 -0.40 15.86
CA LEU A 154 -19.74 -0.04 16.86
C LEU A 154 -19.09 0.12 18.23
N LYS A 155 -18.25 -0.86 18.64
CA LYS A 155 -17.51 -0.80 19.91
C LYS A 155 -16.60 0.44 19.98
N LEU A 156 -15.83 0.71 18.93
CA LEU A 156 -14.96 1.88 18.86
C LEU A 156 -15.73 3.21 18.89
N ARG A 157 -16.92 3.26 18.30
CA ARG A 157 -17.81 4.45 18.38
C ARG A 157 -18.31 4.68 19.79
N ILE A 158 -18.72 3.62 20.49
CA ILE A 158 -19.14 3.70 21.89
C ILE A 158 -17.98 4.18 22.76
N GLU A 159 -16.79 3.59 22.61
CA GLU A 159 -15.61 3.97 23.39
C GLU A 159 -15.24 5.46 23.15
N ASN A 160 -15.21 5.90 21.90
CA ASN A 160 -14.97 7.31 21.59
C ASN A 160 -16.04 8.25 22.14
N ALA A 161 -17.32 7.85 22.13
CA ALA A 161 -18.39 8.65 22.72
C ALA A 161 -18.20 8.77 24.24
N PHE A 162 -17.86 7.67 24.92
CA PHE A 162 -17.59 7.67 26.35
C PHE A 162 -16.37 8.53 26.72
N LEU A 163 -15.27 8.42 25.96
CA LEU A 163 -14.07 9.24 26.17
C LEU A 163 -14.35 10.74 25.96
N LYS A 164 -15.22 11.10 24.99
CA LYS A 164 -15.65 12.49 24.79
C LYS A 164 -16.48 13.01 25.97
N GLU A 165 -17.39 12.20 26.51
CA GLU A 165 -18.20 12.60 27.66
C GLU A 165 -17.36 12.75 28.94
N LEU A 166 -16.41 11.84 29.18
CA LEU A 166 -15.43 11.98 30.26
C LEU A 166 -14.61 13.27 30.14
N ARG A 167 -14.19 13.61 28.91
CA ARG A 167 -13.45 14.85 28.67
C ARG A 167 -14.32 16.07 28.94
N ARG A 168 -15.59 16.03 28.56
CA ARG A 168 -16.56 17.11 28.83
C ARG A 168 -16.74 17.32 30.34
N LEU A 169 -16.96 16.26 31.10
CA LEU A 169 -17.15 16.34 32.55
C LEU A 169 -15.91 16.91 33.26
N ARG A 170 -14.71 16.49 32.86
CA ARG A 170 -13.46 17.06 33.41
C ARG A 170 -13.36 18.56 33.16
N LEU A 171 -13.70 19.02 31.96
CA LEU A 171 -13.67 20.45 31.65
C LEU A 171 -14.70 21.22 32.48
N GLU A 172 -15.91 20.68 32.65
CA GLU A 172 -16.94 21.30 33.48
C GLU A 172 -16.55 21.37 34.96
N ASP A 173 -15.91 20.32 35.49
CA ASP A 173 -15.38 20.31 36.86
C ASP A 173 -14.23 21.32 37.04
N GLU A 174 -13.32 21.42 36.06
CA GLU A 174 -12.27 22.44 36.06
C GLU A 174 -12.83 23.87 36.01
N GLU A 175 -13.86 24.11 35.20
CA GLU A 175 -14.57 25.39 35.12
C GLU A 175 -15.22 25.75 36.46
N LYS A 176 -15.96 24.82 37.08
CA LYS A 176 -16.57 25.03 38.40
C LYS A 176 -15.53 25.30 39.49
N MET A 177 -14.39 24.64 39.45
CA MET A 177 -13.29 24.91 40.38
C MET A 177 -12.73 26.32 40.18
N ARG A 178 -12.53 26.76 38.93
CA ARG A 178 -12.09 28.14 38.63
C ARG A 178 -13.08 29.18 39.11
N GLU A 179 -14.38 28.99 38.87
CA GLU A 179 -15.43 29.91 39.35
C GLU A 179 -15.47 30.04 40.88
N ARG A 180 -15.27 28.92 41.60
CA ARG A 180 -15.16 28.92 43.06
C ARG A 180 -13.93 29.69 43.53
N HIS A 181 -12.79 29.46 42.90
CA HIS A 181 -11.56 30.18 43.24
C HIS A 181 -11.69 31.69 42.95
N SER A 182 -12.29 32.12 41.83
CA SER A 182 -12.47 33.54 41.52
C SER A 182 -13.49 34.24 42.44
N SER A 183 -14.54 33.53 42.87
CA SER A 183 -15.54 34.08 43.80
C SER A 183 -14.98 34.27 45.21
N SER A 184 -14.03 33.41 45.62
CA SER A 184 -13.34 33.52 46.90
C SER A 184 -12.36 34.70 46.92
N THR A 185 -11.60 34.93 45.84
CA THR A 185 -10.61 36.03 45.79
C THR A 185 -11.26 37.41 45.76
N VAL A 186 -12.45 37.55 45.16
CA VAL A 186 -13.17 38.84 45.10
C VAL A 186 -13.79 39.22 46.44
N SER A 187 -14.03 38.26 47.35
CA SER A 187 -14.62 38.52 48.66
C SER A 187 -13.60 39.10 49.66
N ASP A 188 -12.31 38.75 49.51
CA ASP A 188 -11.23 39.24 50.39
C ASP A 188 -10.78 40.67 50.06
N GLU A 189 -11.04 41.17 48.85
CA GLU A 189 -10.60 42.51 48.41
C GLU A 189 -11.59 43.63 48.78
N ASN A 190 -12.76 43.27 49.30
CA ASN A 190 -13.85 44.21 49.63
C ASN A 190 -14.04 44.46 51.14
N SER A 191 -13.08 44.02 51.98
CA SER A 191 -12.98 44.33 53.41
C SER A 191 -11.64 45.00 53.73
N ASN A 192 -11.51 46.27 53.37
CA ASN A 192 -10.47 47.19 53.89
C ASN A 192 -11.14 48.51 54.27
#